data_AF-Q5QPJ3-F1
#
_entry.id   AF-Q5QPJ3-F1
#
_cell.length_a   1.000
_cell.length_b   1.000
_cell.length_c   1.000
_cell.angle_alpha   90.00
_cell.angle_beta   90.00
_cell.angle_gamma   90.00
#
_symmetry.space_group_name_H-M   'P 1'
#
loop_
_entity.id
_entity.type
_entity.pdbx_description
1 polymer ?
#
loop_
_entity_poly.entity_id
_entity_poly.type
_entity_poly.pdbx_seq_one_letter_code
_entity_poly.pdbx_strand_id
1 'polypeptide(L)'
;MKKGIRYETSRKTSYIFQQPQHGPWQTRMRKISNHGSLRVAKVAYPLGLCVGVFIYVAYIKWHRATATQAFFSITRAAPGARWGQQAHSPLGTAADGHEVFYGIMFDAGSTGTRVHVFQFTRPPRETPTLTHETFKALKPGLSAYADDVEKVKKVFKASPFLVGDDCVSIMNGTDEGVSAWITINFLTGSLKTPGGSSVGMLDLGGGSTQIAFLPRVEGTLQASPPGYLTALRMFNRTYKLYSYSYLGLGLMSARLAILGGVEGQPAKDGKELVSPCLSPSFKGEWEHAEVTYRVSGQKA
;
A
#
# COMPACT_ATOMS: atom_id res chain seq x y z
N MET A 1 4.51 31.54 20.05
CA MET A 1 3.53 31.11 19.03
C MET A 1 3.02 29.72 19.39
N LYS A 2 1.70 29.50 19.46
CA LYS A 2 1.13 28.18 19.77
C LYS A 2 1.34 27.25 18.57
N LYS A 3 2.22 26.25 18.67
CA LYS A 3 2.32 25.19 17.65
C LYS A 3 1.03 24.37 17.72
N GLY A 4 0.27 24.32 16.64
CA GLY A 4 -0.91 23.47 16.53
C GLY A 4 -0.48 22.01 16.56
N ILE A 5 -0.80 21.30 17.64
CA ILE A 5 -0.55 19.86 17.74
C ILE A 5 -1.54 19.18 16.78
N ARG A 6 -1.04 18.67 15.66
CA ARG A 6 -1.82 17.85 14.74
C ARG A 6 -1.87 16.44 15.31
N TYR A 7 -2.89 16.17 16.13
CA TYR A 7 -3.13 14.87 16.77
C TYR A 7 -3.54 13.80 15.75
N GLU A 8 -2.58 13.31 14.98
CA GLU A 8 -2.72 12.10 14.19
C GLU A 8 -2.15 10.94 15.04
N THR A 9 -3.02 10.31 15.82
CA THR A 9 -2.69 9.41 16.95
C THR A 9 -2.07 8.06 16.56
N SER A 10 -1.65 7.91 15.29
CA SER A 10 -0.81 6.81 14.81
C SER A 10 0.03 7.25 13.60
N ARG A 11 1.05 8.08 13.83
CA ARG A 11 2.08 8.40 12.81
C ARG A 11 2.97 7.18 12.53
N LYS A 12 2.44 6.14 11.89
CA LYS A 12 3.25 5.05 11.33
C LYS A 12 4.11 5.62 10.22
N THR A 13 5.42 5.53 10.37
CA THR A 13 6.36 5.83 9.27
C THR A 13 6.82 4.49 8.70
N SER A 14 6.58 4.27 7.41
CA SER A 14 6.98 3.04 6.73
C SER A 14 8.20 3.31 5.85
N TYR A 15 9.17 2.39 5.90
CA TYR A 15 10.45 2.53 5.23
C TYR A 15 10.72 1.31 4.36
N ILE A 16 10.76 1.45 3.04
CA ILE A 16 10.91 0.30 2.12
C ILE A 16 12.29 0.33 1.44
N PHE A 17 13.00 -0.79 1.54
CA PHE A 17 14.28 -1.05 0.88
C PHE A 17 14.21 -2.31 0.04
N GLN A 18 15.03 -2.36 -1.00
CA GLN A 18 15.33 -3.58 -1.74
C GLN A 18 16.84 -3.82 -1.71
N GLN A 19 17.30 -5.06 -1.87
CA GLN A 19 18.72 -5.34 -2.12
C GLN A 19 18.95 -5.55 -3.62
N PRO A 20 19.95 -4.91 -4.25
CA PRO A 20 20.19 -5.05 -5.67
C PRO A 20 20.97 -6.34 -5.98
N GLN A 21 20.41 -7.19 -6.85
CA GLN A 21 21.08 -8.36 -7.46
C GLN A 21 20.86 -8.35 -9.00
N HIS A 22 21.08 -7.17 -9.61
CA HIS A 22 20.99 -6.78 -11.05
C HIS A 22 19.71 -6.05 -11.52
N GLY A 23 19.92 -4.90 -12.17
CA GLY A 23 18.96 -4.23 -13.06
C GLY A 23 17.86 -3.37 -12.37
N PRO A 24 17.48 -2.21 -12.95
CA PRO A 24 16.43 -1.36 -12.39
C PRO A 24 15.02 -1.85 -12.79
N TRP A 25 14.44 -2.78 -12.00
CA TRP A 25 13.05 -3.19 -12.18
C TRP A 25 12.08 -2.35 -11.33
N GLN A 26 11.34 -1.46 -12.00
CA GLN A 26 10.26 -0.70 -11.36
C GLN A 26 9.02 -1.56 -11.07
N THR A 27 9.04 -2.31 -9.96
CA THR A 27 7.79 -2.69 -9.26
C THR A 27 7.28 -1.50 -8.43
N ARG A 28 7.28 -0.30 -9.01
CA ARG A 28 6.82 0.93 -8.36
C ARG A 28 5.30 0.82 -8.20
N MET A 29 4.82 0.72 -6.96
CA MET A 29 3.40 0.94 -6.65
C MET A 29 3.02 2.36 -7.05
N ARG A 30 2.52 2.51 -8.28
CA ARG A 30 2.03 3.79 -8.79
C ARG A 30 0.56 3.92 -8.38
N LYS A 31 0.32 4.66 -7.30
CA LYS A 31 -0.98 5.26 -7.00
C LYS A 31 -1.33 6.17 -8.19
N ILE A 32 -2.40 5.84 -8.92
CA ILE A 32 -2.82 6.64 -10.07
C ILE A 32 -3.53 7.88 -9.51
N SER A 33 -2.88 9.04 -9.61
CA SER A 33 -3.40 10.30 -9.08
C SER A 33 -4.58 10.80 -9.91
N ASN A 34 -5.79 10.76 -9.33
CA ASN A 34 -6.99 11.37 -9.91
C ASN A 34 -7.15 12.83 -9.47
N HIS A 35 -6.27 13.70 -9.95
CA HIS A 35 -6.51 15.15 -9.95
C HIS A 35 -6.98 15.58 -11.34
N GLY A 36 -8.29 15.74 -11.50
CA GLY A 36 -8.90 16.10 -12.78
C GLY A 36 -10.33 16.60 -12.63
N SER A 37 -10.50 17.87 -12.22
CA SER A 37 -11.78 18.57 -12.41
C SER A 37 -11.87 19.01 -13.88
N LEU A 38 -12.42 18.15 -14.73
CA LEU A 38 -12.63 18.43 -16.14
C LEU A 38 -13.82 19.39 -16.32
N ARG A 39 -13.57 20.70 -16.27
CA ARG A 39 -14.47 21.71 -16.81
C ARG A 39 -14.38 21.71 -18.34
N VAL A 40 -15.23 20.92 -19.00
CA VAL A 40 -15.33 20.91 -20.47
C VAL A 40 -16.10 22.16 -20.93
N ALA A 41 -15.39 23.11 -21.54
CA ALA A 41 -16.03 24.23 -22.23
C ALA A 41 -16.70 23.75 -23.52
N LYS A 42 -17.98 24.08 -23.71
CA LYS A 42 -18.79 23.65 -24.87
C LYS A 42 -18.50 24.45 -26.15
N VAL A 43 -17.28 24.39 -26.70
CA VAL A 43 -16.99 24.86 -28.07
C VAL A 43 -15.91 23.98 -28.73
N ALA A 44 -16.33 23.01 -29.56
CA ALA A 44 -15.58 22.40 -30.69
C ALA A 44 -16.14 21.00 -31.06
N TYR A 45 -17.37 20.92 -31.59
CA TYR A 45 -17.99 19.63 -32.00
C TYR A 45 -18.27 19.39 -33.50
N PRO A 46 -17.67 20.11 -34.48
CA PRO A 46 -17.68 19.63 -35.87
C PRO A 46 -16.30 19.20 -36.43
N LEU A 47 -15.17 19.67 -35.87
CA LEU A 47 -13.84 19.43 -36.48
C LEU A 47 -13.22 18.06 -36.15
N GLY A 48 -13.43 17.52 -34.95
CA GLY A 48 -12.81 16.27 -34.52
C GLY A 48 -13.33 15.02 -35.26
N LEU A 49 -14.58 15.05 -35.72
CA LEU A 49 -15.24 13.90 -36.32
C LEU A 49 -14.70 13.61 -37.74
N CYS A 50 -14.38 14.65 -38.51
CA CYS A 50 -13.74 14.51 -39.82
C CYS A 50 -12.34 13.91 -39.74
N VAL A 51 -11.54 14.31 -38.74
CA VAL A 51 -10.18 13.78 -38.51
C VAL A 51 -10.24 12.29 -38.12
N GLY A 52 -11.17 11.93 -37.23
CA GLY A 52 -11.37 10.53 -36.83
C GLY A 52 -11.74 9.61 -38.00
N VAL A 53 -12.64 10.05 -38.88
CA VAL A 53 -13.03 9.28 -40.08
C VAL A 53 -11.85 9.13 -41.06
N PHE A 54 -11.04 10.17 -41.28
CA PHE A 54 -9.86 10.08 -42.14
C PHE A 54 -8.83 9.08 -41.62
N ILE A 55 -8.53 9.09 -40.31
CA ILE A 55 -7.62 8.12 -39.69
C ILE A 55 -8.17 6.70 -39.80
N TYR A 56 -9.48 6.51 -39.58
CA TYR A 56 -10.13 5.19 -39.69
C TYR A 56 -10.12 4.63 -41.11
N VAL A 57 -10.38 5.47 -42.13
CA VAL A 57 -10.30 5.06 -43.54
C VAL A 57 -8.86 4.77 -43.97
N ALA A 58 -7.88 5.55 -43.50
CA ALA A 58 -6.47 5.26 -43.72
C ALA A 58 -6.04 3.93 -43.09
N TYR A 59 -6.48 3.65 -41.86
CA TYR A 59 -6.26 2.38 -41.15
C TYR A 59 -6.84 1.18 -41.91
N ILE A 60 -8.08 1.27 -42.42
CA ILE A 60 -8.69 0.21 -43.23
C ILE A 60 -7.93 -0.02 -44.54
N LYS A 61 -7.49 1.05 -45.22
CA LYS A 61 -6.67 0.92 -46.45
C LYS A 61 -5.31 0.28 -46.16
N TRP A 62 -4.66 0.67 -45.07
CA TRP A 62 -3.38 0.08 -44.64
C TRP A 62 -3.51 -1.41 -44.34
N HIS A 63 -4.49 -1.81 -43.52
CA HIS A 63 -4.68 -3.21 -43.15
C HIS A 63 -5.23 -4.11 -44.26
N ARG A 64 -5.86 -3.56 -45.32
CA ARG A 64 -6.17 -4.34 -46.53
C ARG A 64 -4.97 -4.54 -47.46
N ALA A 65 -3.92 -3.73 -47.35
CA ALA A 65 -2.72 -3.85 -48.19
C ALA A 65 -1.70 -4.87 -47.67
N THR A 66 -1.81 -5.33 -46.42
CA THR A 66 -0.83 -6.25 -45.78
C THR A 66 -1.24 -7.73 -45.82
N ALA A 67 -2.29 -8.09 -46.56
CA ALA A 67 -2.89 -9.43 -46.54
C ALA A 67 -2.51 -10.34 -47.74
N THR A 68 -1.44 -10.02 -48.48
CA THR A 68 -1.11 -10.71 -49.75
C THR A 68 0.38 -10.99 -49.94
N GLN A 69 1.08 -11.42 -48.88
CA GLN A 69 2.43 -12.02 -48.97
C GLN A 69 2.62 -13.15 -47.94
N ALA A 70 2.01 -14.30 -48.23
CA ALA A 70 2.19 -15.53 -47.45
C ALA A 70 1.92 -16.79 -48.30
N PHE A 71 2.59 -16.94 -49.46
CA PHE A 71 2.55 -18.18 -50.26
C PHE A 71 3.83 -18.34 -51.10
N PHE A 72 4.44 -19.55 -51.04
CA PHE A 72 5.73 -19.96 -51.67
C PHE A 72 6.97 -19.20 -51.14
N SER A 73 8.17 -19.76 -50.89
CA SER A 73 8.78 -21.10 -51.09
C SER A 73 10.15 -21.14 -50.30
N ILE A 74 10.88 -22.23 -49.99
CA ILE A 74 10.74 -23.69 -50.25
C ILE A 74 11.45 -24.56 -49.16
N THR A 75 12.11 -25.67 -49.51
CA THR A 75 12.85 -26.70 -48.71
C THR A 75 14.20 -26.24 -48.09
N ARG A 76 14.89 -26.92 -47.15
CA ARG A 76 15.31 -28.36 -47.09
C ARG A 76 15.84 -28.75 -45.69
N ALA A 77 15.93 -30.05 -45.38
CA ALA A 77 16.25 -30.59 -44.05
C ALA A 77 17.66 -31.23 -43.91
N ALA A 78 17.96 -31.69 -42.67
CA ALA A 78 18.97 -32.68 -42.21
C ALA A 78 20.22 -32.11 -41.47
N PRO A 79 21.02 -32.93 -40.73
CA PRO A 79 20.93 -32.93 -39.26
C PRO A 79 22.28 -32.88 -38.52
N GLY A 80 22.26 -32.76 -37.17
CA GLY A 80 23.46 -33.02 -36.37
C GLY A 80 23.39 -32.58 -34.91
N ALA A 81 23.25 -33.54 -34.00
CA ALA A 81 23.57 -33.34 -32.58
C ALA A 81 25.04 -33.72 -32.33
N ARG A 82 25.78 -32.91 -31.54
CA ARG A 82 27.00 -33.38 -30.87
C ARG A 82 27.22 -32.69 -29.52
N TRP A 83 27.78 -33.47 -28.62
CA TRP A 83 27.97 -33.21 -27.19
C TRP A 83 29.25 -32.40 -26.94
N GLY A 84 29.29 -31.61 -25.87
CA GLY A 84 30.49 -30.83 -25.51
C GLY A 84 30.29 -29.85 -24.36
N GLN A 85 30.10 -30.34 -23.13
CA GLN A 85 30.28 -29.52 -21.93
C GLN A 85 31.71 -29.66 -21.40
N GLN A 86 32.39 -28.54 -21.09
CA GLN A 86 32.75 -28.14 -19.72
C GLN A 86 33.81 -27.03 -19.75
N ALA A 87 33.47 -25.88 -19.16
CA ALA A 87 34.40 -24.88 -18.65
C ALA A 87 33.81 -24.34 -17.34
N HIS A 88 34.64 -24.18 -16.31
CA HIS A 88 34.20 -23.87 -14.94
C HIS A 88 33.96 -22.36 -14.70
N SER A 89 33.16 -22.08 -13.65
CA SER A 89 33.01 -20.81 -12.88
C SER A 89 31.70 -20.01 -13.11
N PRO A 90 31.19 -19.26 -12.12
CA PRO A 90 31.37 -19.35 -10.67
C PRO A 90 30.03 -19.46 -9.87
N LEU A 91 30.16 -19.67 -8.55
CA LEU A 91 29.07 -19.76 -7.57
C LEU A 91 28.25 -18.45 -7.45
N GLY A 92 26.92 -18.51 -7.58
CA GLY A 92 26.05 -17.37 -7.23
C GLY A 92 24.64 -17.36 -7.85
N THR A 93 24.44 -17.98 -9.02
CA THR A 93 23.10 -18.12 -9.62
C THR A 93 22.35 -19.31 -9.02
N ALA A 94 21.14 -19.09 -8.51
CA ALA A 94 20.20 -20.19 -8.24
C ALA A 94 19.98 -20.97 -9.55
N ALA A 95 20.27 -22.27 -9.54
CA ALA A 95 20.53 -23.07 -10.74
C ALA A 95 19.29 -23.41 -11.61
N ASP A 96 18.20 -22.66 -11.45
CA ASP A 96 16.86 -23.03 -11.94
C ASP A 96 16.05 -21.81 -12.46
N GLY A 97 16.70 -20.66 -12.68
CA GLY A 97 16.04 -19.46 -13.20
C GLY A 97 15.06 -18.77 -12.24
N HIS A 98 14.96 -19.24 -10.99
CA HIS A 98 14.23 -18.59 -9.91
C HIS A 98 15.02 -17.39 -9.36
N GLU A 99 14.40 -16.23 -9.32
CA GLU A 99 14.96 -14.99 -8.77
C GLU A 99 14.69 -14.92 -7.27
N VAL A 100 15.73 -14.67 -6.46
CA VAL A 100 15.61 -14.42 -5.02
C VAL A 100 15.93 -12.97 -4.73
N PHE A 101 15.05 -12.29 -3.99
CA PHE A 101 15.23 -10.88 -3.64
C PHE A 101 14.69 -10.57 -2.24
N TYR A 102 15.19 -9.49 -1.65
CA TYR A 102 14.85 -9.07 -0.29
C TYR A 102 14.15 -7.72 -0.28
N GLY A 103 13.15 -7.59 0.59
CA GLY A 103 12.50 -6.33 0.94
C GLY A 103 12.66 -6.06 2.43
N ILE A 104 13.17 -4.89 2.82
CA ILE A 104 13.22 -4.49 4.23
C ILE A 104 12.12 -3.46 4.49
N MET A 105 11.30 -3.68 5.52
CA MET A 105 10.30 -2.73 5.98
C MET A 105 10.55 -2.35 7.43
N PHE A 106 10.67 -1.05 7.72
CA PHE A 106 10.58 -0.56 9.10
C PHE A 106 9.18 -0.03 9.36
N ASP A 107 8.61 -0.40 10.52
CA ASP A 107 7.36 0.13 11.07
C ASP A 107 7.68 0.97 12.31
N ALA A 108 7.66 2.29 12.16
CA ALA A 108 7.87 3.22 13.27
C ALA A 108 6.53 3.62 13.91
N GLY A 109 6.04 2.79 14.83
CA GLY A 109 4.88 3.09 15.67
C GLY A 109 5.23 3.96 16.89
N SER A 110 4.21 4.50 17.56
CA SER A 110 4.40 5.37 18.75
C SER A 110 5.10 4.68 19.92
N THR A 111 4.92 3.37 20.10
CA THR A 111 5.45 2.60 21.24
C THR A 111 6.78 1.89 20.97
N GLY A 112 7.36 2.07 19.78
CA GLY A 112 8.62 1.45 19.36
C GLY A 112 8.69 1.24 17.86
N THR A 113 9.85 0.78 17.36
CA THR A 113 10.04 0.48 15.94
C THR A 113 10.31 -0.99 15.72
N ARG A 114 9.67 -1.54 14.68
CA ARG A 114 9.95 -2.88 14.18
C ARG A 114 10.70 -2.80 12.86
N VAL A 115 11.54 -3.78 12.58
CA VAL A 115 12.12 -4.03 11.27
C VAL A 115 11.77 -5.45 10.85
N HIS A 116 11.30 -5.57 9.62
CA HIS A 116 10.95 -6.81 8.94
C HIS A 116 11.87 -6.94 7.73
N VAL A 117 12.58 -8.07 7.60
CA VAL A 117 13.35 -8.41 6.40
C VAL A 117 12.65 -9.59 5.73
N PHE A 118 11.97 -9.32 4.64
CA PHE A 118 11.25 -10.31 3.84
C PHE A 118 12.16 -10.85 2.74
N GLN A 119 12.21 -12.17 2.59
CA GLN A 119 12.84 -12.86 1.47
C GLN A 119 11.77 -13.42 0.54
N PHE A 120 11.85 -13.06 -0.74
CA PHE A 120 10.96 -13.52 -1.78
C PHE A 120 11.68 -14.37 -2.82
N THR A 121 10.98 -15.36 -3.35
CA THR A 121 11.39 -16.11 -4.53
C THR A 121 10.37 -15.90 -5.64
N ARG A 122 10.82 -15.70 -6.88
CA ARG A 122 9.97 -15.53 -8.07
C ARG A 122 10.40 -16.49 -9.19
N PRO A 123 9.54 -17.44 -9.58
CA PRO A 123 9.68 -18.17 -10.84
C PRO A 123 9.50 -17.25 -12.06
N PRO A 124 10.05 -17.58 -13.24
CA PRO A 124 9.90 -16.77 -14.45
C PRO A 124 8.43 -16.48 -14.80
N ARG A 125 8.08 -15.19 -14.94
CA ARG A 125 6.72 -14.69 -15.27
C ARG A 125 5.64 -14.95 -14.20
N GLU A 126 6.01 -15.44 -13.02
CA GLU A 126 5.07 -15.69 -11.92
C GLU A 126 5.02 -14.57 -10.87
N THR A 127 4.02 -14.66 -9.98
CA THR A 127 3.91 -13.80 -8.80
C THR A 127 4.90 -14.26 -7.74
N PRO A 128 5.70 -13.35 -7.12
CA PRO A 128 6.61 -13.72 -6.03
C PRO A 128 5.90 -14.45 -4.88
N THR A 129 6.62 -15.32 -4.20
CA THR A 129 6.20 -15.93 -2.93
C THR A 129 7.10 -15.44 -1.81
N LEU A 130 6.51 -15.13 -0.64
CA LEU A 130 7.28 -14.92 0.58
C LEU A 130 7.80 -16.27 1.05
N THR A 131 9.10 -16.34 1.35
CA THR A 131 9.79 -17.58 1.77
C THR A 131 10.34 -17.48 3.19
N HIS A 132 10.74 -16.29 3.64
CA HIS A 132 11.23 -16.05 4.98
C HIS A 132 10.92 -14.62 5.44
N GLU A 133 10.73 -14.43 6.74
CA GLU A 133 10.64 -13.13 7.41
C GLU A 133 11.57 -13.11 8.63
N THR A 134 12.48 -12.13 8.69
CA THR A 134 13.25 -11.84 9.91
C THR A 134 12.64 -10.63 10.59
N PHE A 135 12.22 -10.78 11.84
CA PHE A 135 11.61 -9.72 12.65
C PHE A 135 12.53 -9.27 13.79
N LYS A 136 12.62 -7.96 14.04
CA LYS A 136 13.23 -7.40 15.26
C LYS A 136 12.52 -6.12 15.68
N ALA A 137 12.33 -5.93 16.98
CA ALA A 137 11.75 -4.71 17.56
C ALA A 137 12.73 -4.01 18.50
N LEU A 138 12.68 -2.67 18.54
CA LEU A 138 13.49 -1.81 19.40
C LEU A 138 12.62 -0.74 20.09
N LYS A 139 13.05 -0.34 21.28
CA LYS A 139 12.51 0.79 22.06
C LYS A 139 13.69 1.63 22.60
N PRO A 140 13.64 2.97 22.58
CA PRO A 140 12.64 3.80 21.88
C PRO A 140 12.70 3.62 20.35
N GLY A 141 11.65 4.06 19.65
CA GLY A 141 11.52 3.90 18.20
C GLY A 141 12.01 5.11 17.39
N LEU A 142 12.16 4.91 16.07
CA LEU A 142 12.31 5.95 15.06
C LEU A 142 11.16 6.99 15.06
N SER A 143 10.02 6.68 15.70
CA SER A 143 8.92 7.62 15.91
C SER A 143 9.32 8.86 16.71
N ALA A 144 10.38 8.80 17.53
CA ALA A 144 11.00 9.98 18.14
C ALA A 144 11.57 10.99 17.12
N TYR A 145 11.78 10.57 15.87
CA TYR A 145 12.22 11.40 14.74
C TYR A 145 11.10 11.67 13.72
N ALA A 146 9.83 11.40 14.03
CA ALA A 146 8.71 11.59 13.10
C ALA A 146 8.45 13.07 12.71
N ASP A 147 9.04 14.03 13.45
CA ASP A 147 9.04 15.46 13.12
C ASP A 147 10.23 15.88 12.22
N ASP A 148 11.25 15.01 12.03
CA ASP A 148 12.42 15.25 11.17
C ASP A 148 12.68 14.03 10.27
N VAL A 149 11.73 13.81 9.36
CA VAL A 149 11.75 12.72 8.36
C VAL A 149 12.99 12.81 7.45
N GLU A 150 13.50 14.01 7.19
CA GLU A 150 14.67 14.24 6.33
C GLU A 150 15.98 13.77 6.96
N LYS A 151 16.15 13.89 8.28
CA LYS A 151 17.27 13.26 8.99
C LYS A 151 17.24 11.75 8.85
N VAL A 152 16.07 11.13 8.92
CA VAL A 152 15.95 9.66 8.76
C VAL A 152 16.23 9.24 7.31
N LYS A 153 15.74 9.99 6.31
CA LYS A 153 16.10 9.79 4.89
C LYS A 153 17.61 9.85 4.65
N LYS A 154 18.33 10.79 5.27
CA LYS A 154 19.80 10.90 5.14
C LYS A 154 20.52 9.65 5.66
N VAL A 155 20.11 9.13 6.82
CA VAL A 155 20.67 7.89 7.38
C VAL A 155 20.46 6.72 6.41
N PHE A 156 19.26 6.59 5.84
CA PHE A 156 18.97 5.53 4.90
C PHE A 156 19.68 5.69 3.55
N LYS A 157 19.77 6.89 2.99
CA LYS A 157 20.54 7.17 1.76
C LYS A 157 22.05 6.94 1.91
N ALA A 158 22.58 6.95 3.14
CA ALA A 158 23.97 6.59 3.45
C ALA A 158 24.17 5.08 3.70
N SER A 159 23.11 4.27 3.72
CA SER A 159 23.18 2.82 3.90
C SER A 159 23.53 2.10 2.58
N PRO A 160 24.02 0.85 2.64
CA PRO A 160 24.34 0.07 1.43
C PRO A 160 23.11 -0.54 0.72
N PHE A 161 21.89 -0.22 1.16
CA PHE A 161 20.65 -0.77 0.58
C PHE A 161 20.14 0.08 -0.60
N LEU A 162 19.28 -0.49 -1.46
CA LEU A 162 18.63 0.30 -2.51
C LEU A 162 17.53 1.17 -1.90
N VAL A 163 17.67 2.49 -2.06
CA VAL A 163 16.83 3.51 -1.42
C VAL A 163 16.22 4.43 -2.49
N GLY A 164 14.89 4.47 -2.60
CA GLY A 164 14.17 5.45 -3.44
C GLY A 164 14.00 6.81 -2.74
N ASP A 165 13.61 7.86 -3.46
CA ASP A 165 13.32 9.17 -2.83
C ASP A 165 12.07 9.15 -1.93
N ASP A 166 11.12 8.26 -2.25
CA ASP A 166 9.91 7.93 -1.51
C ASP A 166 10.10 6.81 -0.48
N CYS A 167 11.34 6.37 -0.23
CA CYS A 167 11.67 5.32 0.74
C CYS A 167 11.23 5.60 2.17
N VAL A 168 10.95 6.86 2.53
CA VAL A 168 10.49 7.28 3.85
C VAL A 168 9.29 8.20 3.71
N SER A 169 8.17 7.82 4.32
CA SER A 169 6.97 8.65 4.41
C SER A 169 6.14 8.32 5.65
N ILE A 170 5.40 9.31 6.15
CA ILE A 170 4.30 9.06 7.09
C ILE A 170 3.19 8.38 6.30
N MET A 171 2.82 7.17 6.70
CA MET A 171 1.73 6.41 6.12
C MET A 171 0.40 6.95 6.68
N ASN A 172 -0.46 7.46 5.81
CA ASN A 172 -1.83 7.80 6.17
C ASN A 172 -2.69 6.53 6.27
N GLY A 173 -3.82 6.63 6.98
CA GLY A 173 -4.68 5.48 7.23
C GLY A 173 -5.27 4.80 5.98
N THR A 174 -5.46 5.52 4.87
CA THR A 174 -5.93 4.90 3.62
C THR A 174 -4.83 4.02 3.01
N ASP A 175 -3.58 4.50 2.98
CA ASP A 175 -2.45 3.73 2.45
C ASP A 175 -2.06 2.56 3.38
N GLU A 176 -2.30 2.70 4.69
CA GLU A 176 -2.25 1.59 5.67
C GLU A 176 -3.30 0.51 5.35
N GLY A 177 -4.56 0.89 5.14
CA GLY A 177 -5.63 -0.05 4.77
C GLY A 177 -5.37 -0.74 3.43
N VAL A 178 -4.89 -0.01 2.42
CA VAL A 178 -4.48 -0.60 1.13
C VAL A 178 -3.33 -1.58 1.32
N SER A 179 -2.33 -1.26 2.16
CA SER A 179 -1.20 -2.14 2.46
C SER A 179 -1.64 -3.41 3.18
N ALA A 180 -2.54 -3.31 4.17
CA ALA A 180 -3.11 -4.46 4.86
C ALA A 180 -3.94 -5.36 3.93
N TRP A 181 -4.72 -4.76 3.01
CA TRP A 181 -5.47 -5.50 1.98
C TRP A 181 -4.55 -6.25 1.01
N ILE A 182 -3.45 -5.62 0.58
CA ILE A 182 -2.42 -6.28 -0.23
C ILE A 182 -1.83 -7.46 0.54
N THR A 183 -1.42 -7.25 1.79
CA THR A 183 -0.81 -8.29 2.63
C THR A 183 -1.69 -9.53 2.75
N ILE A 184 -2.94 -9.38 3.16
CA ILE A 184 -3.83 -10.53 3.34
C ILE A 184 -4.09 -11.25 2.00
N ASN A 185 -4.35 -10.52 0.91
CA ASN A 185 -4.64 -11.13 -0.39
C ASN A 185 -3.39 -11.71 -1.09
N PHE A 186 -2.19 -11.24 -0.74
CA PHE A 186 -0.93 -11.84 -1.15
C PHE A 186 -0.73 -13.18 -0.43
N LEU A 187 -0.88 -13.20 0.90
CA LEU A 187 -0.68 -14.39 1.74
C LEU A 187 -1.74 -15.48 1.47
N THR A 188 -3.00 -15.12 1.23
CA THR A 188 -4.05 -16.09 0.83
C THR A 188 -3.91 -16.54 -0.63
N GLY A 189 -2.96 -16.00 -1.40
CA GLY A 189 -2.78 -16.30 -2.83
C GLY A 189 -3.83 -15.68 -3.76
N SER A 190 -4.82 -14.92 -3.24
CA SER A 190 -5.88 -14.26 -4.01
C SER A 190 -5.34 -13.30 -5.10
N LEU A 191 -4.14 -12.76 -4.95
CA LEU A 191 -3.50 -11.92 -5.98
C LEU A 191 -2.86 -12.72 -7.13
N LYS A 192 -2.66 -14.04 -7.01
CA LYS A 192 -2.01 -14.85 -8.05
C LYS A 192 -2.91 -15.07 -9.26
N THR A 193 -4.15 -15.52 -9.06
CA THR A 193 -5.05 -15.96 -10.15
C THR A 193 -5.90 -14.81 -10.72
N PRO A 194 -6.08 -14.70 -12.05
CA PRO A 194 -7.06 -13.77 -12.64
C PRO A 194 -8.49 -14.14 -12.21
N GLY A 195 -9.31 -13.15 -11.86
CA GLY A 195 -10.68 -13.40 -11.37
C GLY A 195 -10.76 -14.08 -9.98
N GLY A 196 -9.63 -14.26 -9.30
CA GLY A 196 -9.58 -14.84 -7.96
C GLY A 196 -10.41 -14.06 -6.94
N SER A 197 -11.00 -14.80 -5.99
CA SER A 197 -11.77 -14.19 -4.90
C SER A 197 -10.83 -13.49 -3.91
N SER A 198 -10.90 -12.16 -3.85
CA SER A 198 -10.22 -11.37 -2.82
C SER A 198 -11.08 -11.25 -1.56
N VAL A 199 -10.44 -11.26 -0.39
CA VAL A 199 -11.06 -10.91 0.90
C VAL A 199 -11.01 -9.40 1.14
N GLY A 200 -11.96 -8.91 1.94
CA GLY A 200 -11.89 -7.57 2.52
C GLY A 200 -10.98 -7.53 3.75
N MET A 201 -10.62 -6.33 4.17
CA MET A 201 -9.76 -6.06 5.32
C MET A 201 -10.43 -5.00 6.20
N LEU A 202 -10.41 -5.24 7.52
CA LEU A 202 -10.72 -4.29 8.58
C LEU A 202 -9.55 -4.30 9.57
N ASP A 203 -9.01 -3.13 9.91
CA ASP A 203 -7.92 -2.98 10.89
C ASP A 203 -8.33 -1.94 11.94
N LEU A 204 -8.31 -2.35 13.21
CA LEU A 204 -8.69 -1.54 14.37
C LEU A 204 -7.40 -1.02 15.02
N GLY A 205 -6.93 0.13 14.53
CA GLY A 205 -5.79 0.84 15.09
C GLY A 205 -6.11 1.52 16.43
N GLY A 206 -5.12 2.19 17.02
CA GLY A 206 -5.31 2.95 18.26
C GLY A 206 -6.18 4.20 18.09
N GLY A 207 -5.93 4.97 17.02
CA GLY A 207 -6.61 6.24 16.73
C GLY A 207 -7.65 6.20 15.61
N SER A 208 -7.64 5.16 14.78
CA SER A 208 -8.53 5.02 13.62
C SER A 208 -8.96 3.57 13.40
N THR A 209 -10.04 3.37 12.66
CA THR A 209 -10.38 2.08 12.03
C THR A 209 -10.29 2.19 10.51
N GLN A 210 -9.63 1.23 9.89
CA GLN A 210 -9.37 1.17 8.46
C GLN A 210 -10.28 0.11 7.82
N ILE A 211 -10.78 0.42 6.63
CA ILE A 211 -11.48 -0.54 5.76
C ILE A 211 -10.83 -0.53 4.37
N ALA A 212 -10.65 -1.70 3.78
CA ALA A 212 -10.25 -1.84 2.39
C ALA A 212 -10.80 -3.12 1.75
N PHE A 213 -11.39 -3.03 0.56
CA PHE A 213 -11.85 -4.18 -0.20
C PHE A 213 -11.91 -3.86 -1.71
N LEU A 214 -11.94 -4.91 -2.53
CA LEU A 214 -12.21 -4.81 -3.97
C LEU A 214 -13.72 -4.91 -4.21
N PRO A 215 -14.42 -3.84 -4.64
CA PRO A 215 -15.85 -3.89 -4.93
C PRO A 215 -16.12 -4.76 -6.16
N ARG A 216 -17.18 -5.58 -6.11
CA ARG A 216 -17.60 -6.44 -7.24
C ARG A 216 -18.78 -5.90 -8.03
N VAL A 217 -19.55 -4.98 -7.44
CA VAL A 217 -20.77 -4.41 -8.03
C VAL A 217 -20.46 -2.98 -8.47
N GLU A 218 -20.72 -2.66 -9.73
CA GLU A 218 -20.44 -1.34 -10.28
C GLU A 218 -21.20 -0.22 -9.54
N GLY A 219 -22.41 -0.50 -9.05
CA GLY A 219 -23.16 0.41 -8.18
C GLY A 219 -22.40 0.84 -6.92
N THR A 220 -21.58 -0.04 -6.32
CA THR A 220 -20.70 0.34 -5.19
C THR A 220 -19.60 1.30 -5.63
N LEU A 221 -19.03 1.11 -6.83
CA LEU A 221 -18.02 2.02 -7.38
C LEU A 221 -18.60 3.39 -7.77
N GLN A 222 -19.87 3.44 -8.20
CA GLN A 222 -20.57 4.68 -8.54
C GLN A 222 -21.07 5.43 -7.31
N ALA A 223 -21.56 4.73 -6.28
CA ALA A 223 -22.04 5.32 -5.03
C ALA A 223 -20.91 5.66 -4.03
N SER A 224 -19.67 5.26 -4.30
CA SER A 224 -18.52 5.56 -3.44
C SER A 224 -18.23 7.07 -3.41
N PRO A 225 -18.07 7.69 -2.22
CA PRO A 225 -17.77 9.11 -2.15
C PRO A 225 -16.41 9.47 -2.80
N PRO A 226 -16.23 10.73 -3.26
CA PRO A 226 -14.94 11.19 -3.77
C PRO A 226 -13.80 10.95 -2.78
N GLY A 227 -12.70 10.38 -3.25
CA GLY A 227 -11.53 10.04 -2.44
C GLY A 227 -11.53 8.66 -1.77
N TYR A 228 -12.66 7.94 -1.76
CA TYR A 228 -12.77 6.60 -1.14
C TYR A 228 -12.31 5.47 -2.07
N LEU A 229 -12.03 5.77 -3.35
CA LEU A 229 -11.55 4.79 -4.32
C LEU A 229 -10.06 4.99 -4.61
N THR A 230 -9.24 4.00 -4.23
CA THR A 230 -7.79 3.99 -4.50
C THR A 230 -7.47 3.03 -5.64
N ALA A 231 -6.82 3.55 -6.68
CA ALA A 231 -6.33 2.76 -7.81
C ALA A 231 -4.84 2.43 -7.67
N LEU A 232 -4.51 1.14 -7.70
CA LEU A 232 -3.14 0.63 -7.64
C LEU A 232 -2.88 -0.38 -8.75
N ARG A 233 -1.64 -0.44 -9.26
CA ARG A 233 -1.21 -1.44 -10.24
C ARG A 233 -0.21 -2.42 -9.62
N MET A 234 -0.53 -3.71 -9.64
CA MET A 234 0.27 -4.80 -9.08
C MET A 234 0.14 -6.07 -9.94
N PHE A 235 1.22 -6.82 -10.13
CA PHE A 235 1.29 -8.04 -10.96
C PHE A 235 0.61 -7.90 -12.34
N ASN A 236 0.91 -6.78 -13.02
CA ASN A 236 0.33 -6.36 -14.30
C ASN A 236 -1.21 -6.18 -14.32
N ARG A 237 -1.87 -6.04 -13.17
CA ARG A 237 -3.30 -5.73 -13.05
C ARG A 237 -3.52 -4.42 -12.34
N THR A 238 -4.62 -3.75 -12.67
CA THR A 238 -5.08 -2.55 -11.96
C THR A 238 -6.24 -2.94 -11.05
N TYR A 239 -6.10 -2.66 -9.75
CA TYR A 239 -7.14 -2.85 -8.75
C TYR A 239 -7.70 -1.48 -8.38
N LYS A 240 -9.03 -1.35 -8.34
CA LYS A 240 -9.75 -0.15 -7.88
C LYS A 240 -10.44 -0.49 -6.58
N LEU A 241 -9.73 -0.30 -5.47
CA LEU A 241 -10.21 -0.65 -4.14
C LEU A 241 -11.11 0.46 -3.59
N TYR A 242 -12.16 0.08 -2.86
CA TYR A 242 -12.70 0.95 -1.83
C TYR A 242 -11.73 0.91 -0.66
N SER A 243 -11.27 2.07 -0.18
CA SER A 243 -10.48 2.16 1.05
C SER A 243 -10.69 3.50 1.75
N TYR A 244 -10.86 3.44 3.06
CA TYR A 244 -11.04 4.61 3.91
C TYR A 244 -10.51 4.35 5.33
N SER A 245 -10.18 5.42 6.04
CA SER A 245 -9.77 5.39 7.45
C SER A 245 -10.66 6.34 8.26
N TYR A 246 -11.34 5.79 9.25
CA TYR A 246 -12.21 6.51 10.17
C TYR A 246 -11.40 6.94 11.40
N LEU A 247 -10.84 8.15 11.35
CA LEU A 247 -10.18 8.76 12.50
C LEU A 247 -11.16 8.95 13.66
N GLY A 248 -10.69 8.75 14.90
CA GLY A 248 -11.51 8.74 16.11
C GLY A 248 -12.18 7.40 16.42
N LEU A 249 -12.32 6.51 15.42
CA LEU A 249 -12.90 5.17 15.60
C LEU A 249 -11.86 4.07 15.87
N GLY A 250 -10.63 4.43 16.23
CA GLY A 250 -9.65 3.46 16.76
C GLY A 250 -9.95 3.09 18.21
N LEU A 251 -9.38 1.98 18.69
CA LEU A 251 -9.68 1.39 20.00
C LEU A 251 -9.53 2.39 21.17
N MET A 252 -8.49 3.23 21.15
CA MET A 252 -8.19 4.16 22.25
C MET A 252 -8.98 5.47 22.12
N SER A 253 -9.08 6.03 20.91
CA SER A 253 -9.90 7.24 20.67
C SER A 253 -11.40 6.96 20.85
N ALA A 254 -11.90 5.79 20.43
CA ALA A 254 -13.28 5.38 20.69
C ALA A 254 -13.53 5.18 22.19
N ARG A 255 -12.57 4.60 22.93
CA ARG A 255 -12.64 4.50 24.39
C ARG A 255 -12.72 5.88 25.05
N LEU A 256 -11.91 6.84 24.63
CA LEU A 256 -11.97 8.22 25.12
C LEU A 256 -13.35 8.85 24.87
N ALA A 257 -13.90 8.68 23.67
CA ALA A 257 -15.23 9.20 23.30
C ALA A 257 -16.37 8.53 24.12
N ILE A 258 -16.31 7.22 24.32
CA ILE A 258 -17.26 6.45 25.16
C ILE A 258 -17.21 6.89 26.63
N LEU A 259 -16.05 7.33 27.09
CA LEU A 259 -15.87 7.91 28.43
C LEU A 259 -16.31 9.39 28.51
N GLY A 260 -16.78 9.99 27.41
CA GLY A 260 -17.17 11.41 27.36
C GLY A 260 -15.99 12.39 27.34
N GLY A 261 -14.78 11.91 27.05
CA GLY A 261 -13.59 12.73 26.87
C GLY A 261 -13.48 13.31 25.45
N VAL A 262 -12.54 14.23 25.26
CA VAL A 262 -12.23 14.85 23.96
C VAL A 262 -10.72 14.77 23.72
N GLU A 263 -10.33 14.29 22.53
CA GLU A 263 -8.93 14.09 22.15
C GLU A 263 -8.11 15.39 22.30
N GLY A 264 -6.94 15.32 22.94
CA GLY A 264 -6.06 16.47 23.18
C GLY A 264 -6.59 17.50 24.18
N GLN A 265 -7.74 17.26 24.83
CA GLN A 265 -8.23 18.10 25.93
C GLN A 265 -8.08 17.36 27.27
N PRO A 266 -7.31 17.92 28.22
CA PRO A 266 -7.38 17.51 29.61
C PRO A 266 -8.81 17.63 30.13
N ALA A 267 -9.20 16.75 31.06
CA ALA A 267 -10.39 17.00 31.85
C ALA A 267 -10.21 18.35 32.57
N LYS A 268 -11.20 19.25 32.45
CA LYS A 268 -11.20 20.53 33.20
C LYS A 268 -11.05 20.23 34.69
N ASP A 269 -10.26 21.02 35.40
CA ASP A 269 -9.81 20.74 36.78
C ASP A 269 -10.92 20.15 37.66
N GLY A 270 -10.69 18.92 38.13
CA GLY A 270 -11.59 18.17 39.01
C GLY A 270 -12.78 17.46 38.35
N LYS A 271 -13.02 17.60 37.04
CA LYS A 271 -14.16 16.95 36.37
C LYS A 271 -13.89 15.47 36.07
N GLU A 272 -14.65 14.59 36.70
CA GLU A 272 -14.65 13.14 36.43
C GLU A 272 -15.39 12.82 35.11
N LEU A 273 -14.85 11.86 34.35
CA LEU A 273 -15.46 11.29 33.15
C LEU A 273 -16.40 10.15 33.55
N VAL A 274 -17.71 10.38 33.43
CA VAL A 274 -18.76 9.43 33.82
C VAL A 274 -19.28 8.69 32.59
N SER A 275 -19.32 7.35 32.61
CA SER A 275 -19.74 6.54 31.47
C SER A 275 -20.70 5.41 31.88
N PRO A 276 -21.77 5.13 31.10
CA PRO A 276 -22.62 3.95 31.28
C PRO A 276 -21.92 2.65 30.87
N CYS A 277 -20.78 2.71 30.19
CA CYS A 277 -19.98 1.53 29.82
C CYS A 277 -19.06 1.03 30.94
N LEU A 278 -19.16 1.60 32.14
CA LEU A 278 -18.44 1.21 33.35
C LEU A 278 -19.46 0.86 34.45
N SER A 279 -19.13 -0.14 35.29
CA SER A 279 -19.98 -0.52 36.44
C SER A 279 -20.27 0.68 37.34
N PRO A 280 -21.50 0.89 37.85
CA PRO A 280 -21.85 2.01 38.74
C PRO A 280 -20.98 2.13 40.01
N SER A 281 -20.31 1.04 40.43
CA SER A 281 -19.36 1.01 41.54
C SER A 281 -17.91 1.32 41.16
N PHE A 282 -17.58 1.35 39.85
CA PHE A 282 -16.23 1.54 39.36
C PHE A 282 -15.79 3.01 39.47
N LYS A 283 -14.57 3.19 39.98
CA LYS A 283 -13.80 4.44 39.93
C LYS A 283 -12.34 4.09 39.67
N GLY A 284 -11.66 4.89 38.85
CA GLY A 284 -10.24 4.72 38.60
C GLY A 284 -9.64 5.89 37.82
N GLU A 285 -8.35 5.77 37.55
CA GLU A 285 -7.63 6.68 36.66
C GLU A 285 -7.18 5.91 35.41
N TRP A 286 -7.23 6.57 34.25
CA TRP A 286 -6.83 6.03 32.97
C TRP A 286 -5.97 7.03 32.23
N GLU A 287 -4.77 6.62 31.84
CA GLU A 287 -3.84 7.45 31.05
C GLU A 287 -4.03 7.18 29.55
N HIS A 288 -4.17 8.25 28.77
CA HIS A 288 -4.19 8.22 27.32
C HIS A 288 -3.61 9.52 26.75
N ALA A 289 -2.74 9.40 25.74
CA ALA A 289 -2.07 10.52 25.09
C ALA A 289 -1.43 11.54 26.07
N GLU A 290 -0.70 11.04 27.08
CA GLU A 290 -0.03 11.82 28.13
C GLU A 290 -0.99 12.61 29.06
N VAL A 291 -2.29 12.29 29.02
CA VAL A 291 -3.32 12.86 29.89
C VAL A 291 -3.90 11.77 30.80
N THR A 292 -3.88 12.02 32.11
CA THR A 292 -4.56 11.17 33.11
C THR A 292 -6.01 11.62 33.29
N TYR A 293 -6.95 10.73 33.02
CA TYR A 293 -8.38 10.95 33.18
C TYR A 293 -8.92 10.20 34.41
N ARG A 294 -9.66 10.89 35.29
CA ARG A 294 -10.48 10.24 36.33
C ARG A 294 -11.77 9.75 35.69
N VAL A 295 -12.09 8.48 35.88
CA VAL A 295 -13.20 7.79 35.23
C VAL A 295 -14.07 7.05 36.23
N SER A 296 -15.40 7.14 36.09
CA SER A 296 -16.36 6.43 36.93
C SER A 296 -17.57 5.90 36.17
N GLY A 297 -18.23 4.90 36.75
CA GLY A 297 -19.50 4.38 36.24
C GLY A 297 -20.66 5.33 36.47
N GLN A 298 -21.52 5.46 35.47
CA GLN A 298 -22.79 6.14 35.63
C GLN A 298 -23.65 5.40 36.67
N LYS A 299 -24.20 6.14 37.64
CA LYS A 299 -25.20 5.61 38.56
C LYS A 299 -26.53 5.40 37.83
N ALA A 300 -27.22 4.32 38.18
CA ALA A 300 -28.60 4.06 37.78
C ALA A 300 -29.56 5.11 38.39
#